data_AF-A0A4R3AK67-F1
#
_entry.id   AF-A0A4R3AK67-F1
#
_cell.length_a   1.000
_cell.length_b   1.000
_cell.length_c   1.000
_cell.angle_alpha   90.00
_cell.angle_beta   90.00
_cell.angle_gamma   90.00
#
_symmetry.space_group_name_H-M   'P 1'
#
loop_
_entity.id
_entity.type
_entity.pdbx_description
1 polymer ?
#
loop_
_entity_poly.entity_id
_entity_poly.type
_entity_poly.pdbx_seq_one_letter_code
_entity_poly.pdbx_strand_id
1 'polypeptide(L)'
;MIQFALLFGLGFLTAVLFAMILAPAIHRRIVRYTENRIQATMPISPQEVRAQRDMARAVYAAENARTKQDLIKARDNAVALQLRHDGITADATRLQSENHELHMQIDDMNTEASDLRSRLRREDVYIQQLRAALQTVEDAGAAKDLEIESLHKRVMKLGADLDNLTIDLSTRDTEVENLKFRVSALREERDAMRHDVKLLTTRAKEAETRLTQEEHRALRLEDKLAREVTERNDKENALERRDQEITRLRDKVKTANSETRAANRALKAAGIALPAPKNKQEDTETEEKASPLVADVADNTADLSAMTQDIRNRGTALGERLMKPRGKAGDDAIRAEMASIAASMVALTAATEGPSSPVHKLLEASSEQSDNGRISLADRAREAISEQTQDA
;
A
#
# COMPACT_ATOMS: atom_id res chain seq x y z
N MET A 1 50.73 203.14 -80.07
CA MET A 1 50.59 202.03 -79.10
C MET A 1 49.18 201.46 -79.02
N ILE A 2 48.16 202.19 -78.50
CA ILE A 2 46.80 201.65 -78.23
C ILE A 2 46.16 200.87 -79.40
N GLN A 3 46.38 201.29 -80.65
CA GLN A 3 45.85 200.63 -81.85
C GLN A 3 46.21 199.13 -81.96
N PHE A 4 47.41 198.73 -81.55
CA PHE A 4 47.80 197.31 -81.55
C PHE A 4 47.05 196.49 -80.50
N ALA A 5 46.77 197.08 -79.33
CA ALA A 5 46.00 196.42 -78.28
C ALA A 5 44.53 196.20 -78.69
N LEU A 6 43.93 197.16 -79.41
CA LEU A 6 42.57 197.01 -79.97
C LEU A 6 42.51 195.94 -81.07
N LEU A 7 43.48 195.88 -81.98
CA LEU A 7 43.55 194.82 -83.01
C LEU A 7 43.74 193.43 -82.38
N PHE A 8 44.61 193.31 -81.37
CA PHE A 8 44.80 192.05 -80.63
C PHE A 8 43.54 191.64 -79.86
N GLY A 9 42.87 192.59 -79.19
CA GLY A 9 41.61 192.34 -78.48
C GLY A 9 40.48 191.89 -79.41
N LEU A 10 40.34 192.53 -80.58
CA LEU A 10 39.36 192.12 -81.60
C LEU A 10 39.67 190.74 -82.19
N GLY A 11 40.95 190.44 -82.45
CA GLY A 11 41.40 189.13 -82.90
C GLY A 11 41.11 188.02 -81.87
N PHE A 12 41.37 188.29 -80.59
CA PHE A 12 41.03 187.36 -79.51
C PHE A 12 39.51 187.15 -79.39
N LEU A 13 38.72 188.22 -79.45
CA LEU A 13 37.26 188.14 -79.35
C LEU A 13 36.64 187.31 -80.48
N THR A 14 37.12 187.46 -81.72
CA THR A 14 36.65 186.64 -82.85
C THR A 14 37.08 185.18 -82.72
N ALA A 15 38.29 184.89 -82.25
CA ALA A 15 38.74 183.52 -81.98
C ALA A 15 37.91 182.81 -80.91
N VAL A 16 37.56 183.50 -79.80
CA VAL A 16 36.66 182.96 -78.75
C VAL A 16 35.26 182.68 -79.30
N LEU A 17 34.74 183.57 -80.15
CA LEU A 17 33.42 183.40 -80.78
C LEU A 17 33.40 182.16 -81.70
N PHE A 18 34.44 181.96 -82.53
CA PHE A 18 34.59 180.73 -83.32
C PHE A 18 34.69 179.47 -82.45
N ALA A 19 35.44 179.51 -81.35
CA ALA A 19 35.56 178.38 -80.43
C ALA A 19 34.20 178.01 -79.81
N MET A 20 33.38 179.00 -79.43
CA MET A 20 32.04 178.79 -78.87
C MET A 20 31.06 178.15 -79.87
N ILE A 21 31.20 178.45 -81.17
CA ILE A 21 30.39 177.83 -82.23
C ILE A 21 30.83 176.39 -82.52
N LEU A 22 32.14 176.09 -82.53
CA LEU A 22 32.66 174.75 -82.84
C LEU A 22 32.52 173.74 -81.68
N ALA A 23 32.65 174.19 -80.43
CA ALA A 23 32.60 173.34 -79.24
C ALA A 23 31.38 172.38 -79.18
N PRO A 24 30.11 172.83 -79.35
CA PRO A 24 28.95 171.93 -79.29
C PRO A 24 28.91 170.90 -80.44
N ALA A 25 29.45 171.22 -81.62
CA ALA A 25 29.52 170.30 -82.74
C ALA A 25 30.55 169.17 -82.49
N ILE A 26 31.72 169.53 -81.96
CA ILE A 26 32.77 168.58 -81.59
C ILE A 26 32.28 167.68 -80.43
N HIS A 27 31.67 168.25 -79.40
CA HIS A 27 31.16 167.49 -78.26
C HIS A 27 30.10 166.46 -78.67
N ARG A 28 29.12 166.84 -79.51
CA ARG A 28 28.13 165.90 -80.06
C ARG A 28 28.76 164.73 -80.84
N ARG A 29 29.87 164.97 -81.54
CA ARG A 29 30.60 163.92 -82.27
C ARG A 29 31.34 162.99 -81.32
N ILE A 30 31.95 163.52 -80.26
CA ILE A 30 32.61 162.72 -79.21
C ILE A 30 31.60 161.80 -78.52
N VAL A 31 30.44 162.33 -78.08
CA VAL A 31 29.41 161.56 -77.37
C VAL A 31 28.97 160.32 -78.16
N ARG A 32 28.67 160.46 -79.46
CA ARG A 32 28.31 159.33 -80.33
C ARG A 32 29.44 158.30 -80.47
N TYR A 33 30.70 158.73 -80.60
CA TYR A 33 31.81 157.78 -80.65
C TYR A 33 32.07 157.09 -79.31
N THR A 34 31.85 157.76 -78.17
CA THR A 34 31.92 157.11 -76.86
C THR A 34 30.77 156.14 -76.64
N GLU A 35 29.55 156.48 -77.03
CA GLU A 35 28.37 155.61 -76.91
C GLU A 35 28.53 154.35 -77.78
N ASN A 36 28.83 154.50 -79.07
CA ASN A 36 29.07 153.38 -79.97
C ASN A 36 30.25 152.51 -79.51
N ARG A 37 31.32 153.11 -78.97
CA ARG A 37 32.47 152.34 -78.45
C ARG A 37 32.10 151.59 -77.18
N ILE A 38 31.35 152.20 -76.25
CA ILE A 38 30.87 151.55 -75.02
C ILE A 38 29.97 150.36 -75.39
N GLN A 39 29.00 150.54 -76.29
CA GLN A 39 28.14 149.46 -76.78
C GLN A 39 28.94 148.32 -77.44
N ALA A 40 29.92 148.65 -78.28
CA ALA A 40 30.80 147.65 -78.90
C ALA A 40 31.76 146.94 -77.92
N THR A 41 31.97 147.48 -76.72
CA THR A 41 32.77 146.87 -75.64
C THR A 41 31.93 146.25 -74.52
N MET A 42 30.60 146.37 -74.53
CA MET A 42 29.74 145.70 -73.56
C MET A 42 29.62 144.21 -73.93
N PRO A 43 30.06 143.28 -73.08
CA PRO A 43 30.28 141.89 -73.48
C PRO A 43 29.02 141.02 -73.58
N ILE A 44 27.84 141.52 -73.17
CA ILE A 44 26.58 140.76 -73.14
C ILE A 44 25.40 141.71 -73.42
N SER A 45 24.50 141.33 -74.33
CA SER A 45 23.25 142.07 -74.60
C SER A 45 22.15 141.82 -73.56
N PRO A 46 21.14 142.71 -73.43
CA PRO A 46 20.01 142.51 -72.52
C PRO A 46 19.15 141.27 -72.80
N GLN A 47 19.27 140.66 -73.99
CA GLN A 47 18.59 139.40 -74.33
C GLN A 47 19.39 138.19 -73.85
N GLU A 48 20.71 138.20 -74.01
CA GLU A 48 21.59 137.12 -73.53
C GLU A 48 21.63 137.04 -71.99
N VAL A 49 21.58 138.17 -71.27
CA VAL A 49 21.43 138.16 -69.80
C VAL A 49 20.13 137.47 -69.37
N ARG A 50 19.04 137.61 -70.15
CA ARG A 50 17.78 136.89 -69.89
C ARG A 50 17.92 135.40 -70.22
N ALA A 51 18.48 135.07 -71.37
CA ALA A 51 18.72 133.69 -71.77
C ALA A 51 19.63 132.93 -70.78
N GLN A 52 20.71 133.55 -70.30
CA GLN A 52 21.57 132.97 -69.26
C GLN A 52 20.85 132.82 -67.92
N ARG A 53 20.01 133.80 -67.53
CA ARG A 53 19.21 133.72 -66.30
C ARG A 53 18.17 132.59 -66.36
N ASP A 54 17.48 132.45 -67.48
CA ASP A 54 16.47 131.41 -67.64
C ASP A 54 17.10 130.03 -67.93
N MET A 55 18.29 129.97 -68.54
CA MET A 55 19.13 128.75 -68.59
C MET A 55 19.57 128.33 -67.19
N ALA A 56 20.10 129.25 -66.36
CA ALA A 56 20.50 128.94 -64.99
C ALA A 56 19.31 128.48 -64.14
N ARG A 57 18.13 129.13 -64.30
CA ARG A 57 16.86 128.68 -63.71
C ARG A 57 16.47 127.29 -64.20
N ALA A 58 16.62 126.98 -65.50
CA ALA A 58 16.27 125.69 -66.07
C ALA A 58 17.22 124.57 -65.61
N VAL A 59 18.53 124.83 -65.53
CA VAL A 59 19.53 123.92 -64.96
C VAL A 59 19.23 123.66 -63.49
N TYR A 60 19.06 124.71 -62.68
CA TYR A 60 18.71 124.58 -61.26
C TYR A 60 17.37 123.83 -61.06
N ALA A 61 16.37 124.06 -61.92
CA ALA A 61 15.10 123.34 -61.87
C ALA A 61 15.25 121.86 -62.27
N ALA A 62 16.05 121.55 -63.29
CA ALA A 62 16.33 120.18 -63.74
C ALA A 62 17.17 119.40 -62.71
N GLU A 63 18.16 120.04 -62.09
CA GLU A 63 18.94 119.47 -60.98
C GLU A 63 18.07 119.24 -59.75
N ASN A 64 17.23 120.20 -59.36
CA ASN A 64 16.25 120.00 -58.29
C ASN A 64 15.20 118.93 -58.62
N ALA A 65 14.81 118.76 -59.88
CA ALA A 65 13.91 117.69 -60.30
C ALA A 65 14.60 116.31 -60.18
N ARG A 66 15.85 116.20 -60.64
CA ARG A 66 16.68 114.98 -60.51
C ARG A 66 16.91 114.61 -59.05
N THR A 67 17.43 115.53 -58.23
CA THR A 67 17.71 115.25 -56.81
C THR A 67 16.45 114.92 -56.01
N LYS A 68 15.30 115.54 -56.32
CA LYS A 68 14.00 115.13 -55.74
C LYS A 68 13.60 113.73 -56.20
N GLN A 69 13.71 113.41 -57.48
CA GLN A 69 13.36 112.09 -58.00
C GLN A 69 14.27 110.98 -57.45
N ASP A 70 15.56 111.26 -57.29
CA ASP A 70 16.53 110.32 -56.74
C ASP A 70 16.39 110.19 -55.21
N LEU A 71 16.01 111.26 -54.50
CA LEU A 71 15.60 111.21 -53.09
C LEU A 71 14.32 110.40 -52.89
N ILE A 72 13.35 110.49 -53.81
CA ILE A 72 12.14 109.64 -53.81
C ILE A 72 12.55 108.17 -53.99
N LYS A 73 13.29 107.82 -55.06
CA LYS A 73 13.80 106.45 -55.27
C LYS A 73 14.58 105.92 -54.06
N ALA A 74 15.43 106.76 -53.45
CA ALA A 74 16.21 106.39 -52.27
C ALA A 74 15.32 106.12 -51.04
N ARG A 75 14.25 106.91 -50.84
CA ARG A 75 13.24 106.65 -49.81
C ARG A 75 12.43 105.39 -50.10
N ASP A 76 11.98 105.20 -51.33
CA ASP A 76 11.21 104.01 -51.74
C ASP A 76 12.04 102.73 -51.52
N ASN A 77 13.32 102.76 -51.92
CA ASN A 77 14.28 101.68 -51.67
C ASN A 77 14.56 101.47 -50.17
N ALA A 78 14.70 102.54 -49.38
CA ALA A 78 14.93 102.45 -47.95
C ALA A 78 13.71 101.86 -47.20
N VAL A 79 12.49 102.28 -47.56
CA VAL A 79 11.23 101.72 -47.03
C VAL A 79 11.07 100.26 -47.45
N ALA A 80 11.37 99.91 -48.71
CA ALA A 80 11.33 98.53 -49.18
C ALA A 80 12.38 97.63 -48.48
N LEU A 81 13.56 98.18 -48.16
CA LEU A 81 14.59 97.48 -47.40
C LEU A 81 14.19 97.32 -45.93
N GLN A 82 13.63 98.37 -45.31
CA GLN A 82 13.11 98.31 -43.95
C GLN A 82 11.99 97.27 -43.84
N LEU A 83 10.98 97.30 -44.74
CA LEU A 83 9.86 96.36 -44.69
C LEU A 83 10.32 94.89 -44.85
N ARG A 84 11.39 94.65 -45.62
CA ARG A 84 12.06 93.33 -45.72
C ARG A 84 12.82 92.97 -44.45
N HIS A 85 13.55 93.91 -43.86
CA HIS A 85 14.25 93.70 -42.59
C HIS A 85 13.25 93.37 -41.47
N ASP A 86 12.17 94.15 -41.36
CA ASP A 86 11.13 93.97 -40.36
C ASP A 86 10.46 92.59 -40.51
N GLY A 87 10.15 92.18 -41.75
CA GLY A 87 9.69 90.81 -42.06
C GLY A 87 10.69 89.71 -41.66
N ILE A 88 11.98 89.89 -41.98
CA ILE A 88 13.04 88.94 -41.58
C ILE A 88 13.17 88.88 -40.05
N THR A 89 13.03 90.00 -39.33
CA THR A 89 13.04 89.98 -37.86
C THR A 89 11.81 89.32 -37.27
N ALA A 90 10.63 89.47 -37.88
CA ALA A 90 9.43 88.76 -37.47
C ALA A 90 9.61 87.24 -37.62
N ASP A 91 10.07 86.77 -38.79
CA ASP A 91 10.37 85.34 -38.99
C ASP A 91 11.50 84.83 -38.08
N ALA A 92 12.54 85.64 -37.83
CA ALA A 92 13.60 85.26 -36.89
C ALA A 92 13.09 85.11 -35.45
N THR A 93 12.25 86.04 -34.96
CA THR A 93 11.64 85.91 -33.63
C THR A 93 10.67 84.72 -33.54
N ARG A 94 9.90 84.45 -34.60
CA ARG A 94 9.03 83.27 -34.68
C ARG A 94 9.82 81.97 -34.64
N LEU A 95 10.83 81.82 -35.49
CA LEU A 95 11.73 80.66 -35.50
C LEU A 95 12.47 80.49 -34.16
N GLN A 96 12.85 81.59 -33.50
CA GLN A 96 13.44 81.55 -32.16
C GLN A 96 12.45 81.06 -31.10
N SER A 97 11.17 81.46 -31.16
CA SER A 97 10.14 80.92 -30.27
C SER A 97 9.84 79.44 -30.54
N GLU A 98 9.69 79.04 -31.81
CA GLU A 98 9.49 77.64 -32.22
C GLU A 98 10.67 76.76 -31.77
N ASN A 99 11.90 77.26 -31.92
CA ASN A 99 13.10 76.55 -31.47
C ASN A 99 13.19 76.46 -29.94
N HIS A 100 12.80 77.51 -29.20
CA HIS A 100 12.75 77.47 -27.74
C HIS A 100 11.69 76.49 -27.22
N GLU A 101 10.50 76.47 -27.83
CA GLU A 101 9.42 75.52 -27.50
C GLU A 101 9.84 74.07 -27.76
N LEU A 102 10.49 73.79 -28.90
CA LEU A 102 11.07 72.48 -29.20
C LEU A 102 12.18 72.09 -28.20
N HIS A 103 13.01 73.04 -27.76
CA HIS A 103 14.00 72.78 -26.71
C HIS A 103 13.35 72.43 -25.36
N MET A 104 12.30 73.17 -24.94
CA MET A 104 11.54 72.85 -23.74
C MET A 104 10.89 71.45 -23.83
N GLN A 105 10.35 71.08 -25.00
CA GLN A 105 9.79 69.74 -25.23
C GLN A 105 10.85 68.63 -25.19
N ILE A 106 12.05 68.88 -25.73
CA ILE A 106 13.18 67.95 -25.66
C ILE A 106 13.63 67.73 -24.21
N ASP A 107 13.71 68.80 -23.42
CA ASP A 107 14.09 68.70 -22.01
C ASP A 107 13.03 68.00 -21.16
N ASP A 108 11.74 68.27 -21.40
CA ASP A 108 10.60 67.56 -20.77
C ASP A 108 10.67 66.05 -21.06
N MET A 109 10.74 65.65 -22.34
CA MET A 109 10.93 64.25 -22.76
C MET A 109 12.21 63.61 -22.19
N ASN A 110 13.30 64.38 -22.01
CA ASN A 110 14.52 63.89 -21.36
C ASN A 110 14.29 63.60 -19.87
N THR A 111 13.48 64.40 -19.17
CA THR A 111 13.10 64.10 -17.78
C THR A 111 12.19 62.87 -17.71
N GLU A 112 11.17 62.74 -18.56
CA GLU A 112 10.32 61.54 -18.63
C GLU A 112 11.15 60.27 -18.92
N ALA A 113 12.06 60.33 -19.89
CA ALA A 113 12.94 59.22 -20.22
C ALA A 113 13.90 58.86 -19.07
N SER A 114 14.36 59.86 -18.29
CA SER A 114 15.14 59.62 -17.07
C SER A 114 14.30 58.93 -15.98
N ASP A 115 13.06 59.37 -15.79
CA ASP A 115 12.15 58.85 -14.78
C ASP A 115 11.70 57.42 -15.11
N LEU A 116 11.40 57.13 -16.39
CA LEU A 116 11.14 55.77 -16.89
C LEU A 116 12.36 54.85 -16.72
N ARG A 117 13.58 55.32 -16.98
CA ARG A 117 14.83 54.57 -16.69
C ARG A 117 15.02 54.35 -15.19
N SER A 118 14.63 55.29 -14.34
CA SER A 118 14.65 55.16 -12.88
C SER A 118 13.65 54.11 -12.37
N ARG A 119 12.44 54.08 -12.94
CA ARG A 119 11.42 53.06 -12.65
C ARG A 119 11.87 51.67 -13.10
N LEU A 120 12.32 51.53 -14.35
CA LEU A 120 12.80 50.27 -14.91
C LEU A 120 13.94 49.67 -14.06
N ARG A 121 14.90 50.48 -13.60
CA ARG A 121 15.96 50.02 -12.68
C ARG A 121 15.44 49.55 -11.31
N ARG A 122 14.34 50.11 -10.81
CA ARG A 122 13.72 49.65 -9.53
C ARG A 122 13.01 48.32 -9.75
N GLU A 123 12.29 48.17 -10.85
CA GLU A 123 11.67 46.90 -11.23
C GLU A 123 12.72 45.81 -11.50
N ASP A 124 13.83 46.11 -12.18
CA ASP A 124 14.95 45.18 -12.37
C ASP A 124 15.50 44.64 -11.03
N VAL A 125 15.70 45.53 -10.05
CA VAL A 125 16.15 45.18 -8.70
C VAL A 125 15.09 44.36 -7.95
N TYR A 126 13.81 44.72 -8.07
CA TYR A 126 12.71 43.97 -7.48
C TYR A 126 12.56 42.57 -8.10
N ILE A 127 12.71 42.44 -9.42
CA ILE A 127 12.74 41.15 -10.12
C ILE A 127 13.95 40.31 -9.70
N GLN A 128 15.11 40.91 -9.47
CA GLN A 128 16.29 40.20 -8.93
C GLN A 128 16.04 39.71 -7.49
N GLN A 129 15.45 40.54 -6.63
CA GLN A 129 15.06 40.15 -5.26
C GLN A 129 14.01 39.03 -5.27
N LEU A 130 13.01 39.11 -6.15
CA LEU A 130 11.96 38.10 -6.28
C LEU A 130 12.51 36.76 -6.83
N ARG A 131 13.47 36.80 -7.77
CA ARG A 131 14.20 35.60 -8.23
C ARG A 131 15.04 34.96 -7.14
N ALA A 132 15.76 35.76 -6.36
CA ALA A 132 16.53 35.24 -5.22
C ALA A 132 15.62 34.62 -4.15
N ALA A 133 14.50 35.29 -3.83
CA ALA A 133 13.49 34.75 -2.92
C ALA A 133 12.89 33.44 -3.43
N LEU A 134 12.50 33.38 -4.71
CA LEU A 134 12.01 32.16 -5.37
C LEU A 134 13.03 31.02 -5.25
N GLN A 135 14.29 31.26 -5.62
CA GLN A 135 15.34 30.24 -5.53
C GLN A 135 15.51 29.73 -4.09
N THR A 136 15.51 30.61 -3.07
CA THR A 136 15.59 30.16 -1.66
C THR A 136 14.38 29.34 -1.21
N VAL A 137 13.21 29.53 -1.83
CA VAL A 137 12.00 28.71 -1.58
C VAL A 137 12.06 27.38 -2.33
N GLU A 138 12.63 27.36 -3.55
CA GLU A 138 12.88 26.15 -4.32
C GLU A 138 13.92 25.25 -3.62
N ASP A 139 15.05 25.82 -3.18
CA ASP A 139 16.08 25.13 -2.39
C ASP A 139 15.50 24.56 -1.08
N ALA A 140 14.66 25.34 -0.38
CA ALA A 140 13.97 24.90 0.83
C ALA A 140 12.85 23.88 0.57
N GLY A 141 12.31 23.82 -0.65
CA GLY A 141 11.40 22.77 -1.12
C GLY A 141 12.16 21.46 -1.32
N ALA A 142 13.22 21.48 -2.14
CA ALA A 142 14.06 20.31 -2.41
C ALA A 142 14.67 19.71 -1.13
N ALA A 143 15.06 20.54 -0.15
CA ALA A 143 15.52 20.08 1.15
C ALA A 143 14.43 19.29 1.92
N LYS A 144 13.17 19.73 1.87
CA LYS A 144 12.04 19.03 2.48
C LYS A 144 11.66 17.76 1.72
N ASP A 145 11.75 17.76 0.39
CA ASP A 145 11.49 16.55 -0.40
C ASP A 145 12.49 15.43 -0.07
N LEU A 146 13.77 15.78 0.14
CA LEU A 146 14.79 14.85 0.64
C LEU A 146 14.51 14.38 2.08
N GLU A 147 14.04 15.26 2.97
CA GLU A 147 13.61 14.87 4.31
C GLU A 147 12.42 13.89 4.24
N ILE A 148 11.39 14.20 3.44
CA ILE A 148 10.21 13.38 3.19
C ILE A 148 10.60 12.02 2.60
N GLU A 149 11.54 11.95 1.66
CA GLU A 149 12.04 10.69 1.11
C GLU A 149 12.78 9.86 2.19
N SER A 150 13.57 10.51 3.06
CA SER A 150 14.24 9.85 4.19
C SER A 150 13.25 9.30 5.22
N LEU A 151 12.17 10.03 5.49
CA LEU A 151 11.09 9.63 6.37
C LEU A 151 10.29 8.47 5.76
N HIS A 152 9.98 8.50 4.46
CA HIS A 152 9.38 7.35 3.77
C HIS A 152 10.25 6.10 3.84
N LYS A 153 11.57 6.22 3.59
CA LYS A 153 12.52 5.10 3.73
C LYS A 153 12.53 4.54 5.17
N ARG A 154 12.44 5.41 6.19
CA ARG A 154 12.34 5.00 7.59
C ARG A 154 11.00 4.34 7.93
N VAL A 155 9.88 4.84 7.41
CA VAL A 155 8.55 4.25 7.59
C VAL A 155 8.46 2.88 6.92
N MET A 156 8.97 2.73 5.68
CA MET A 156 9.02 1.45 4.97
C MET A 156 9.89 0.43 5.71
N LYS A 157 11.04 0.85 6.27
CA LYS A 157 11.83 -0.02 7.14
C LYS A 157 11.06 -0.45 8.39
N LEU A 158 10.43 0.50 9.10
CA LEU A 158 9.66 0.19 10.30
C LEU A 158 8.44 -0.71 10.01
N GLY A 159 7.84 -0.60 8.82
CA GLY A 159 6.82 -1.53 8.33
C GLY A 159 7.37 -2.95 8.18
N ALA A 160 8.48 -3.12 7.46
CA ALA A 160 9.14 -4.42 7.33
C ALA A 160 9.62 -4.99 8.68
N ASP A 161 10.13 -4.16 9.59
CA ASP A 161 10.50 -4.57 10.95
C ASP A 161 9.26 -5.04 11.75
N LEU A 162 8.09 -4.40 11.57
CA LEU A 162 6.81 -4.82 12.18
C LEU A 162 6.22 -6.09 11.55
N ASP A 163 6.31 -6.26 10.23
CA ASP A 163 5.88 -7.47 9.53
C ASP A 163 6.72 -8.68 10.00
N ASN A 164 8.04 -8.51 10.12
CA ASN A 164 8.93 -9.52 10.68
C ASN A 164 8.56 -9.86 12.13
N LEU A 165 8.31 -8.87 12.99
CA LEU A 165 7.88 -9.10 14.38
C LEU A 165 6.49 -9.78 14.47
N THR A 166 5.62 -9.57 13.48
CA THR A 166 4.31 -10.22 13.39
C THR A 166 4.45 -11.67 12.96
N ILE A 167 5.36 -11.97 12.03
CA ILE A 167 5.75 -13.34 11.67
C ILE A 167 6.36 -14.04 12.88
N ASP A 168 7.34 -13.44 13.56
CA ASP A 168 7.96 -13.97 14.77
C ASP A 168 6.89 -14.30 15.83
N LEU A 169 5.99 -13.36 16.14
CA LEU A 169 4.88 -13.58 17.07
C LEU A 169 4.02 -14.78 16.66
N SER A 170 3.61 -14.87 15.38
CA SER A 170 2.83 -16.01 14.89
C SER A 170 3.57 -17.35 15.01
N THR A 171 4.89 -17.38 14.79
CA THR A 171 5.67 -18.61 15.03
C THR A 171 5.70 -18.96 16.52
N ARG A 172 5.84 -17.99 17.42
CA ARG A 172 5.79 -18.21 18.87
C ARG A 172 4.44 -18.71 19.35
N ASP A 173 3.34 -18.24 18.77
CA ASP A 173 2.02 -18.79 19.04
C ASP A 173 1.93 -20.27 18.62
N THR A 174 2.48 -20.65 17.45
CA THR A 174 2.53 -22.08 17.05
C THR A 174 3.47 -22.92 17.94
N GLU A 175 4.60 -22.37 18.41
CA GLU A 175 5.45 -23.03 19.43
C GLU A 175 4.67 -23.25 20.72
N VAL A 176 3.93 -22.23 21.18
CA VAL A 176 3.11 -22.28 22.39
C VAL A 176 1.94 -23.26 22.25
N GLU A 177 1.31 -23.38 21.08
CA GLU A 177 0.29 -24.40 20.82
C GLU A 177 0.87 -25.82 20.81
N ASN A 178 1.99 -26.05 20.13
CA ASN A 178 2.69 -27.33 20.15
C ASN A 178 3.09 -27.72 21.59
N LEU A 179 3.61 -26.77 22.39
CA LEU A 179 3.90 -26.99 23.80
C LEU A 179 2.64 -27.25 24.64
N LYS A 180 1.49 -26.61 24.37
CA LYS A 180 0.20 -26.92 25.01
C LYS A 180 -0.22 -28.37 24.71
N PHE A 181 -0.18 -28.80 23.44
CA PHE A 181 -0.50 -30.19 23.05
C PHE A 181 0.44 -31.21 23.70
N ARG A 182 1.74 -30.92 23.75
CA ARG A 182 2.70 -31.79 24.44
C ARG A 182 2.44 -31.85 25.95
N VAL A 183 2.01 -30.75 26.56
CA VAL A 183 1.65 -30.70 27.99
C VAL A 183 0.32 -31.39 28.28
N SER A 184 -0.67 -31.39 27.37
CA SER A 184 -1.89 -32.19 27.54
C SER A 184 -1.59 -33.69 27.39
N ALA A 185 -0.87 -34.10 26.36
CA ALA A 185 -0.44 -35.49 26.17
C ALA A 185 0.34 -36.03 27.39
N LEU A 186 1.34 -35.28 27.89
CA LEU A 186 2.08 -35.66 29.10
C LEU A 186 1.22 -35.67 30.37
N ARG A 187 0.12 -34.91 30.44
CA ARG A 187 -0.83 -34.97 31.56
C ARG A 187 -1.73 -36.20 31.47
N GLU A 188 -2.18 -36.55 30.28
CA GLU A 188 -2.98 -37.73 29.97
C GLU A 188 -2.19 -39.02 30.21
N GLU A 189 -0.97 -39.14 29.67
CA GLU A 189 -0.02 -40.22 30.00
C GLU A 189 0.18 -40.36 31.51
N ARG A 190 0.43 -39.24 32.19
CA ARG A 190 0.65 -39.18 33.65
C ARG A 190 -0.57 -39.63 34.44
N ASP A 191 -1.79 -39.29 34.01
CA ASP A 191 -3.00 -39.76 34.69
C ASP A 191 -3.37 -41.20 34.30
N ALA A 192 -3.13 -41.65 33.06
CA ALA A 192 -3.23 -43.06 32.67
C ALA A 192 -2.31 -43.94 33.54
N MET A 193 -1.03 -43.58 33.66
CA MET A 193 -0.08 -44.25 34.55
C MET A 193 -0.52 -44.23 36.01
N ARG A 194 -1.21 -43.18 36.48
CA ARG A 194 -1.83 -43.16 37.83
C ARG A 194 -3.06 -44.08 37.93
N HIS A 195 -3.84 -44.24 36.86
CA HIS A 195 -4.95 -45.20 36.81
C HIS A 195 -4.42 -46.64 36.79
N ASP A 196 -3.35 -46.93 36.04
CA ASP A 196 -2.70 -48.24 36.03
C ASP A 196 -2.05 -48.56 37.38
N VAL A 197 -1.35 -47.63 38.03
CA VAL A 197 -0.83 -47.83 39.39
C VAL A 197 -1.95 -48.07 40.41
N LYS A 198 -3.11 -47.39 40.29
CA LYS A 198 -4.30 -47.69 41.11
C LYS A 198 -4.84 -49.10 40.83
N LEU A 199 -4.99 -49.48 39.56
CA LEU A 199 -5.51 -50.79 39.15
C LEU A 199 -4.58 -51.94 39.55
N LEU A 200 -3.26 -51.75 39.46
CA LEU A 200 -2.26 -52.71 39.93
C LEU A 200 -2.25 -52.80 41.45
N THR A 201 -2.42 -51.69 42.19
CA THR A 201 -2.50 -51.73 43.66
C THR A 201 -3.82 -52.29 44.19
N THR A 202 -4.94 -52.21 43.47
CA THR A 202 -6.16 -52.97 43.82
C THR A 202 -5.99 -54.45 43.51
N ARG A 203 -5.46 -54.80 42.33
CA ARG A 203 -5.16 -56.20 41.96
C ARG A 203 -4.16 -56.86 42.90
N ALA A 204 -3.16 -56.12 43.39
CA ALA A 204 -2.22 -56.61 44.40
C ALA A 204 -2.93 -56.94 45.72
N LYS A 205 -3.78 -56.04 46.23
CA LYS A 205 -4.60 -56.28 47.43
C LYS A 205 -5.61 -57.42 47.26
N GLU A 206 -6.18 -57.58 46.07
CA GLU A 206 -7.00 -58.75 45.73
C GLU A 206 -6.17 -60.04 45.72
N ALA A 207 -4.93 -60.01 45.23
CA ALA A 207 -4.02 -61.16 45.28
C ALA A 207 -3.58 -61.48 46.72
N GLU A 208 -3.25 -60.49 47.54
CA GLU A 208 -2.93 -60.62 48.97
C GLU A 208 -4.13 -61.20 49.77
N THR A 209 -5.35 -60.73 49.50
CA THR A 209 -6.56 -61.26 50.14
C THR A 209 -6.97 -62.66 49.64
N ARG A 210 -6.57 -63.05 48.41
CA ARG A 210 -6.70 -64.44 47.94
C ARG A 210 -5.62 -65.34 48.53
N LEU A 211 -4.38 -64.86 48.63
CA LEU A 211 -3.27 -65.59 49.25
C LEU A 211 -3.57 -65.89 50.72
N THR A 212 -3.96 -64.90 51.51
CA THR A 212 -4.36 -65.11 52.91
C THR A 212 -5.59 -66.01 53.06
N GLN A 213 -6.52 -66.01 52.08
CA GLN A 213 -7.60 -67.00 52.05
C GLN A 213 -7.12 -68.43 51.77
N GLU A 214 -6.14 -68.62 50.89
CA GLU A 214 -5.53 -69.92 50.63
C GLU A 214 -4.60 -70.37 51.76
N GLU A 215 -3.83 -69.47 52.39
CA GLU A 215 -3.09 -69.74 53.63
C GLU A 215 -4.04 -70.19 54.75
N HIS A 216 -5.17 -69.49 54.94
CA HIS A 216 -6.20 -69.93 55.86
C HIS A 216 -6.92 -71.22 55.42
N ARG A 217 -6.89 -71.62 54.14
CA ARG A 217 -7.40 -72.94 53.69
C ARG A 217 -6.36 -74.02 53.96
N ALA A 218 -5.08 -73.78 53.67
CA ALA A 218 -3.95 -74.64 53.97
C ALA A 218 -3.85 -74.94 55.46
N LEU A 219 -3.84 -73.91 56.33
CA LEU A 219 -3.87 -74.07 57.78
C LEU A 219 -5.07 -74.89 58.28
N ARG A 220 -6.25 -74.74 57.67
CA ARG A 220 -7.44 -75.56 57.98
C ARG A 220 -7.37 -76.99 57.43
N LEU A 221 -6.54 -77.26 56.43
CA LEU A 221 -6.25 -78.59 55.92
C LEU A 221 -5.13 -79.26 56.74
N GLU A 222 -4.14 -78.50 57.20
CA GLU A 222 -3.10 -78.92 58.14
C GLU A 222 -3.71 -79.24 59.51
N ASP A 223 -4.62 -78.41 60.04
CA ASP A 223 -5.42 -78.71 61.25
C ASP A 223 -6.20 -80.02 61.11
N LYS A 224 -6.79 -80.27 59.93
CA LYS A 224 -7.53 -81.51 59.65
C LYS A 224 -6.58 -82.70 59.52
N LEU A 225 -5.45 -82.53 58.85
CA LEU A 225 -4.41 -83.55 58.71
C LEU A 225 -3.83 -83.92 60.09
N ALA A 226 -3.55 -82.93 60.93
CA ALA A 226 -3.10 -83.12 62.30
C ALA A 226 -4.14 -83.88 63.13
N ARG A 227 -5.44 -83.55 63.01
CA ARG A 227 -6.53 -84.30 63.66
C ARG A 227 -6.62 -85.75 63.16
N GLU A 228 -6.61 -85.96 61.85
CA GLU A 228 -6.60 -87.29 61.21
C GLU A 228 -5.35 -88.09 61.58
N VAL A 229 -4.20 -87.45 61.77
CA VAL A 229 -2.96 -88.08 62.27
C VAL A 229 -3.09 -88.41 63.75
N THR A 230 -3.63 -87.54 64.61
CA THR A 230 -3.89 -87.89 66.01
C THR A 230 -4.94 -89.00 66.13
N GLU A 231 -5.98 -88.99 65.31
CA GLU A 231 -6.97 -90.06 65.25
C GLU A 231 -6.39 -91.37 64.72
N ARG A 232 -5.50 -91.33 63.71
CA ARG A 232 -4.77 -92.52 63.27
C ARG A 232 -3.85 -93.04 64.37
N ASN A 233 -3.08 -92.18 65.02
CA ASN A 233 -2.22 -92.55 66.13
C ASN A 233 -3.04 -93.13 67.30
N ASP A 234 -4.23 -92.62 67.59
CA ASP A 234 -5.13 -93.17 68.62
C ASP A 234 -5.76 -94.51 68.19
N LYS A 235 -6.09 -94.67 66.90
CA LYS A 235 -6.55 -95.95 66.31
C LYS A 235 -5.42 -96.99 66.32
N GLU A 236 -4.18 -96.59 66.03
CA GLU A 236 -2.97 -97.42 66.11
C GLU A 236 -2.64 -97.76 67.57
N ASN A 237 -2.68 -96.80 68.50
CA ASN A 237 -2.57 -97.06 69.94
C ASN A 237 -3.68 -98.03 70.44
N ALA A 238 -4.89 -97.94 69.91
CA ALA A 238 -5.98 -98.85 70.22
C ALA A 238 -5.78 -100.25 69.60
N LEU A 239 -5.19 -100.33 68.40
CA LEU A 239 -4.77 -101.57 67.77
C LEU A 239 -3.60 -102.21 68.52
N GLU A 240 -2.57 -101.46 68.91
CA GLU A 240 -1.49 -101.96 69.78
C GLU A 240 -2.02 -102.47 71.12
N ARG A 241 -2.96 -101.76 71.76
CA ARG A 241 -3.64 -102.26 72.97
C ARG A 241 -4.40 -103.54 72.68
N ARG A 242 -5.07 -103.65 71.52
CA ARG A 242 -5.75 -104.87 71.08
C ARG A 242 -4.80 -106.01 70.73
N ASP A 243 -3.62 -105.73 70.18
CA ASP A 243 -2.58 -106.73 69.92
C ASP A 243 -1.84 -107.14 71.22
N GLN A 244 -1.71 -106.23 72.19
CA GLN A 244 -1.31 -106.57 73.55
C GLN A 244 -2.38 -107.41 74.26
N GLU A 245 -3.67 -107.15 74.03
CA GLU A 245 -4.76 -108.02 74.50
C GLU A 245 -4.76 -109.36 73.77
N ILE A 246 -4.58 -109.41 72.45
CA ILE A 246 -4.52 -110.64 71.63
C ILE A 246 -3.28 -111.47 71.95
N THR A 247 -2.12 -110.86 72.24
CA THR A 247 -0.93 -111.58 72.71
C THR A 247 -1.13 -112.11 74.13
N ARG A 248 -1.63 -111.29 75.07
CA ARG A 248 -2.01 -111.76 76.42
C ARG A 248 -3.09 -112.86 76.37
N LEU A 249 -4.04 -112.80 75.44
CA LEU A 249 -5.05 -113.84 75.23
C LEU A 249 -4.46 -115.07 74.52
N ARG A 250 -3.55 -114.92 73.56
CA ARG A 250 -2.79 -116.04 72.96
C ARG A 250 -1.94 -116.74 74.02
N ASP A 251 -1.27 -116.01 74.90
CA ASP A 251 -0.48 -116.60 75.98
C ASP A 251 -1.38 -117.21 77.07
N LYS A 252 -2.52 -116.62 77.45
CA LYS A 252 -3.53 -117.28 78.30
C LYS A 252 -4.14 -118.52 77.65
N VAL A 253 -4.38 -118.49 76.34
CA VAL A 253 -4.84 -119.66 75.55
C VAL A 253 -3.70 -120.67 75.39
N LYS A 254 -2.43 -120.29 75.50
CA LYS A 254 -1.26 -121.16 75.45
C LYS A 254 -0.95 -121.78 76.82
N THR A 255 -1.15 -121.07 77.94
CA THR A 255 -1.14 -121.68 79.28
C THR A 255 -2.33 -122.61 79.44
N ALA A 256 -3.55 -122.17 79.09
CA ALA A 256 -4.73 -123.04 79.08
C ALA A 256 -4.60 -124.22 78.08
N ASN A 257 -3.93 -124.04 76.93
CA ASN A 257 -3.57 -125.18 76.07
C ASN A 257 -2.47 -126.06 76.67
N SER A 258 -1.57 -125.54 77.50
CA SER A 258 -0.58 -126.37 78.22
C SER A 258 -1.22 -127.16 79.37
N GLU A 259 -2.16 -126.56 80.08
CA GLU A 259 -2.96 -127.15 81.15
C GLU A 259 -3.93 -128.20 80.58
N THR A 260 -4.66 -127.88 79.50
CA THR A 260 -5.48 -128.86 78.79
C THR A 260 -4.64 -129.90 78.04
N ARG A 261 -3.37 -129.64 77.67
CA ARG A 261 -2.44 -130.69 77.17
C ARG A 261 -1.84 -131.53 78.30
N ALA A 262 -1.74 -131.02 79.52
CA ALA A 262 -1.40 -131.82 80.71
C ALA A 262 -2.60 -132.72 81.09
N ALA A 263 -3.81 -132.15 81.16
CA ALA A 263 -5.05 -132.89 81.37
C ALA A 263 -5.31 -133.92 80.26
N ASN A 264 -5.12 -133.56 78.97
CA ASN A 264 -5.21 -134.51 77.86
C ASN A 264 -4.03 -135.50 77.79
N ARG A 265 -2.90 -135.25 78.45
CA ARG A 265 -1.86 -136.30 78.62
C ARG A 265 -2.24 -137.29 79.72
N ALA A 266 -2.90 -136.85 80.78
CA ALA A 266 -3.50 -137.75 81.77
C ALA A 266 -4.69 -138.54 81.19
N LEU A 267 -5.56 -137.88 80.40
CA LEU A 267 -6.77 -138.49 79.84
C LEU A 267 -6.51 -139.32 78.56
N LYS A 268 -5.44 -139.08 77.79
CA LYS A 268 -5.06 -139.97 76.67
C LYS A 268 -4.51 -141.34 77.08
N ALA A 269 -4.42 -141.64 78.38
CA ALA A 269 -4.31 -143.01 78.88
C ALA A 269 -5.62 -143.82 78.69
N ALA A 270 -6.75 -143.16 78.40
CA ALA A 270 -8.05 -143.76 78.09
C ALA A 270 -8.63 -143.12 76.81
N GLY A 271 -8.06 -143.47 75.65
CA GLY A 271 -8.24 -142.72 74.40
C GLY A 271 -9.60 -142.84 73.69
N ILE A 272 -10.00 -141.75 73.01
CA ILE A 272 -11.09 -141.58 72.02
C ILE A 272 -10.71 -140.40 71.07
N ALA A 273 -11.42 -140.18 69.96
CA ALA A 273 -11.01 -139.33 68.81
C ALA A 273 -11.99 -138.17 68.44
N LEU A 274 -11.90 -137.63 67.20
CA LEU A 274 -12.71 -136.56 66.52
C LEU A 274 -12.32 -135.08 66.86
N PRO A 275 -12.80 -134.04 66.11
CA PRO A 275 -12.88 -133.86 64.63
C PRO A 275 -12.43 -132.44 64.13
N ALA A 276 -12.78 -132.03 62.90
CA ALA A 276 -12.56 -130.68 62.30
C ALA A 276 -13.87 -129.87 62.10
N PRO A 277 -13.84 -128.54 61.77
CA PRO A 277 -14.37 -128.06 60.46
C PRO A 277 -13.70 -126.78 59.85
N LYS A 278 -14.44 -125.92 59.09
CA LYS A 278 -13.99 -124.98 58.01
C LYS A 278 -14.59 -123.53 58.08
N ASN A 279 -14.33 -122.71 57.01
CA ASN A 279 -15.12 -121.57 56.42
C ASN A 279 -14.71 -120.11 56.79
N LYS A 280 -14.91 -119.02 55.98
CA LYS A 280 -15.27 -118.78 54.53
C LYS A 280 -15.13 -117.27 54.11
N GLN A 281 -14.97 -117.00 52.79
CA GLN A 281 -15.40 -115.82 51.95
C GLN A 281 -14.92 -114.37 52.28
N GLU A 282 -14.89 -113.33 51.41
CA GLU A 282 -15.06 -113.03 49.94
C GLU A 282 -16.02 -111.83 49.60
N ASP A 283 -16.12 -111.45 48.31
CA ASP A 283 -16.96 -110.42 47.62
C ASP A 283 -16.44 -108.93 47.70
N THR A 284 -16.39 -107.96 46.74
CA THR A 284 -16.94 -107.58 45.37
C THR A 284 -18.20 -106.65 45.35
N GLU A 285 -18.49 -105.69 44.45
CA GLU A 285 -18.13 -105.25 43.04
C GLU A 285 -17.79 -103.70 42.95
N THR A 286 -17.53 -102.90 41.87
CA THR A 286 -17.88 -102.71 40.41
C THR A 286 -19.27 -102.09 40.09
N GLU A 287 -19.55 -101.16 39.13
CA GLU A 287 -18.84 -100.28 38.12
C GLU A 287 -19.67 -98.96 37.84
N GLU A 288 -19.46 -98.16 36.73
CA GLU A 288 -20.46 -97.36 35.92
C GLU A 288 -19.95 -96.19 35.00
N LYS A 289 -20.78 -95.71 34.02
CA LYS A 289 -20.43 -94.83 32.84
C LYS A 289 -21.60 -93.95 32.27
N ALA A 290 -21.30 -93.00 31.33
CA ALA A 290 -21.92 -92.83 29.94
C ALA A 290 -22.42 -91.44 29.40
N SER A 291 -21.70 -90.89 28.40
CA SER A 291 -22.06 -90.55 26.97
C SER A 291 -23.26 -89.57 26.54
N PRO A 292 -23.63 -89.33 25.22
CA PRO A 292 -23.70 -87.96 24.62
C PRO A 292 -24.86 -87.67 23.58
N LEU A 293 -24.62 -86.79 22.56
CA LEU A 293 -25.43 -86.29 21.36
C LEU A 293 -25.91 -84.81 21.47
N VAL A 294 -26.28 -84.04 20.42
CA VAL A 294 -26.64 -84.26 18.98
C VAL A 294 -26.00 -83.14 18.09
N ALA A 295 -26.01 -83.27 16.75
CA ALA A 295 -25.71 -82.17 15.81
C ALA A 295 -26.54 -82.28 14.50
N ASP A 296 -27.17 -81.17 14.04
CA ASP A 296 -27.78 -81.04 12.68
C ASP A 296 -28.17 -79.58 12.33
N VAL A 297 -27.24 -78.74 11.83
CA VAL A 297 -27.52 -77.37 11.31
C VAL A 297 -26.47 -76.91 10.26
N ALA A 298 -25.87 -77.81 9.48
CA ALA A 298 -24.61 -77.52 8.78
C ALA A 298 -24.73 -76.45 7.66
N ASP A 299 -25.56 -76.70 6.64
CA ASP A 299 -25.35 -76.08 5.34
C ASP A 299 -25.66 -74.56 5.30
N ASN A 300 -26.79 -74.12 5.87
CA ASN A 300 -27.16 -72.69 5.90
C ASN A 300 -26.18 -71.79 6.67
N THR A 301 -25.21 -72.35 7.39
CA THR A 301 -24.17 -71.56 8.09
C THR A 301 -22.97 -71.22 7.19
N ALA A 302 -22.76 -71.96 6.10
CA ALA A 302 -21.60 -71.79 5.22
C ALA A 302 -21.64 -70.45 4.49
N ASP A 303 -22.68 -70.19 3.69
CA ASP A 303 -22.77 -68.99 2.84
C ASP A 303 -22.93 -67.71 3.66
N LEU A 304 -23.66 -67.77 4.78
CA LEU A 304 -23.72 -66.67 5.75
C LEU A 304 -22.34 -66.35 6.36
N SER A 305 -21.51 -67.38 6.61
CA SER A 305 -20.13 -67.17 7.10
C SER A 305 -19.19 -66.60 6.01
N ALA A 306 -19.43 -66.92 4.74
CA ALA A 306 -18.70 -66.34 3.61
C ALA A 306 -19.08 -64.87 3.39
N MET A 307 -20.37 -64.55 3.39
CA MET A 307 -20.87 -63.18 3.18
C MET A 307 -20.50 -62.24 4.34
N THR A 308 -20.53 -62.71 5.59
CA THR A 308 -19.99 -61.93 6.73
C THR A 308 -18.49 -61.67 6.63
N GLN A 309 -17.71 -62.59 6.05
CA GLN A 309 -16.27 -62.39 5.81
C GLN A 309 -16.02 -61.38 4.68
N ASP A 310 -16.73 -61.47 3.56
CA ASP A 310 -16.56 -60.51 2.45
C ASP A 310 -16.95 -59.09 2.87
N ILE A 311 -18.10 -58.91 3.54
CA ILE A 311 -18.50 -57.60 4.09
C ILE A 311 -17.43 -57.05 5.06
N ARG A 312 -16.83 -57.91 5.90
CA ARG A 312 -15.76 -57.51 6.82
C ARG A 312 -14.47 -57.12 6.08
N ASN A 313 -14.09 -57.84 5.03
CA ASN A 313 -12.93 -57.56 4.19
C ASN A 313 -13.10 -56.27 3.38
N ARG A 314 -14.29 -56.03 2.81
CA ARG A 314 -14.65 -54.75 2.17
C ARG A 314 -14.61 -53.61 3.19
N GLY A 315 -15.10 -53.84 4.41
CA GLY A 315 -15.05 -52.88 5.52
C GLY A 315 -13.64 -52.47 5.94
N THR A 316 -12.72 -53.42 6.10
CA THR A 316 -11.30 -53.10 6.40
C THR A 316 -10.62 -52.38 5.23
N ALA A 317 -10.90 -52.79 3.99
CA ALA A 317 -10.39 -52.12 2.79
C ALA A 317 -10.90 -50.67 2.66
N LEU A 318 -12.15 -50.37 3.07
CA LEU A 318 -12.62 -48.97 3.15
C LEU A 318 -11.94 -48.20 4.29
N GLY A 319 -11.71 -48.83 5.44
CA GLY A 319 -10.93 -48.23 6.54
C GLY A 319 -9.55 -47.76 6.09
N GLU A 320 -8.82 -48.58 5.35
CA GLU A 320 -7.53 -48.20 4.76
C GLU A 320 -7.62 -47.13 3.66
N ARG A 321 -8.73 -47.06 2.92
CA ARG A 321 -8.96 -46.03 1.89
C ARG A 321 -9.29 -44.68 2.50
N LEU A 322 -10.10 -44.66 3.56
CA LEU A 322 -10.45 -43.46 4.33
C LEU A 322 -9.22 -42.78 4.95
N MET A 323 -8.21 -43.56 5.35
CA MET A 323 -6.95 -43.05 5.90
C MET A 323 -5.98 -42.48 4.84
N LYS A 324 -6.33 -42.49 3.54
CA LYS A 324 -5.46 -42.01 2.44
C LYS A 324 -6.08 -40.74 1.82
N PRO A 325 -5.46 -39.55 1.95
CA PRO A 325 -6.07 -38.30 1.53
C PRO A 325 -6.27 -38.23 0.00
N ARG A 326 -7.49 -37.93 -0.42
CA ARG A 326 -7.90 -37.72 -1.82
C ARG A 326 -8.89 -36.57 -1.90
N GLY A 327 -9.04 -35.98 -3.09
CA GLY A 327 -10.00 -34.87 -3.32
C GLY A 327 -11.42 -35.36 -3.62
N LYS A 328 -12.37 -34.41 -3.65
CA LYS A 328 -13.84 -34.58 -3.71
C LYS A 328 -14.40 -35.75 -4.54
N ALA A 329 -13.83 -36.06 -5.70
CA ALA A 329 -14.27 -37.20 -6.53
C ALA A 329 -14.05 -38.57 -5.84
N GLY A 330 -13.04 -38.66 -4.97
CA GLY A 330 -12.83 -39.80 -4.09
C GLY A 330 -13.86 -39.88 -2.96
N ASP A 331 -14.27 -38.74 -2.40
CA ASP A 331 -15.26 -38.69 -1.31
C ASP A 331 -16.64 -39.19 -1.75
N ASP A 332 -17.06 -38.84 -2.98
CA ASP A 332 -18.32 -39.32 -3.55
C ASP A 332 -18.25 -40.82 -3.90
N ALA A 333 -17.10 -41.33 -4.36
CA ALA A 333 -16.88 -42.76 -4.57
C ALA A 333 -16.87 -43.54 -3.25
N ILE A 334 -16.18 -43.06 -2.22
CA ILE A 334 -16.17 -43.64 -0.87
C ILE A 334 -17.59 -43.64 -0.29
N ARG A 335 -18.37 -42.56 -0.46
CA ARG A 335 -19.77 -42.52 -0.01
C ARG A 335 -20.63 -43.57 -0.74
N ALA A 336 -20.36 -43.82 -2.03
CA ALA A 336 -21.04 -44.86 -2.79
C ALA A 336 -20.65 -46.28 -2.34
N GLU A 337 -19.39 -46.54 -2.00
CA GLU A 337 -18.90 -47.82 -1.44
C GLU A 337 -19.41 -48.04 0.00
N MET A 338 -19.43 -47.01 0.84
CA MET A 338 -20.03 -47.08 2.18
C MET A 338 -21.54 -47.39 2.11
N ALA A 339 -22.27 -46.79 1.17
CA ALA A 339 -23.70 -47.01 0.99
C ALA A 339 -24.03 -48.41 0.44
N SER A 340 -23.14 -49.06 -0.33
CA SER A 340 -23.34 -50.47 -0.74
C SER A 340 -22.99 -51.45 0.39
N ILE A 341 -21.93 -51.20 1.19
CA ILE A 341 -21.64 -52.02 2.38
C ILE A 341 -22.76 -51.90 3.43
N ALA A 342 -23.34 -50.71 3.61
CA ALA A 342 -24.49 -50.53 4.50
C ALA A 342 -25.72 -51.29 3.98
N ALA A 343 -25.98 -51.28 2.67
CA ALA A 343 -27.05 -52.05 2.06
C ALA A 343 -26.85 -53.58 2.20
N SER A 344 -25.63 -54.09 1.97
CA SER A 344 -25.35 -55.52 2.14
C SER A 344 -25.36 -55.97 3.60
N MET A 345 -25.01 -55.10 4.56
CA MET A 345 -25.24 -55.35 5.98
C MET A 345 -26.73 -55.45 6.32
N VAL A 346 -27.57 -54.55 5.78
CA VAL A 346 -29.04 -54.61 5.96
C VAL A 346 -29.61 -55.90 5.37
N ALA A 347 -29.18 -56.28 4.16
CA ALA A 347 -29.56 -57.53 3.52
C ALA A 347 -29.14 -58.75 4.35
N LEU A 348 -27.89 -58.78 4.85
CA LEU A 348 -27.42 -59.84 5.73
C LEU A 348 -28.20 -59.91 7.05
N THR A 349 -28.57 -58.77 7.66
CA THR A 349 -29.42 -58.80 8.86
C THR A 349 -30.81 -59.37 8.57
N ALA A 350 -31.43 -59.02 7.43
CA ALA A 350 -32.71 -59.60 7.02
C ALA A 350 -32.59 -61.11 6.79
N ALA A 351 -31.50 -61.58 6.15
CA ALA A 351 -31.22 -63.01 5.99
C ALA A 351 -31.05 -63.74 7.35
N THR A 352 -30.39 -63.12 8.34
CA THR A 352 -30.24 -63.72 9.69
C THR A 352 -31.51 -63.72 10.52
N GLU A 353 -32.41 -62.76 10.30
CA GLU A 353 -33.71 -62.66 11.01
C GLU A 353 -34.84 -63.43 10.30
N GLY A 354 -34.60 -63.85 9.06
CA GLY A 354 -35.53 -64.61 8.22
C GLY A 354 -36.77 -63.81 7.78
N PRO A 355 -37.77 -64.48 7.18
CA PRO A 355 -38.95 -63.83 6.60
C PRO A 355 -39.86 -63.12 7.63
N SER A 356 -39.57 -63.26 8.92
CA SER A 356 -40.20 -62.52 10.02
C SER A 356 -39.60 -61.14 10.29
N SER A 357 -38.47 -60.78 9.65
CA SER A 357 -37.74 -59.54 9.95
C SER A 357 -38.60 -58.27 9.77
N PRO A 358 -38.55 -57.30 10.72
CA PRO A 358 -39.16 -55.99 10.52
C PRO A 358 -38.49 -55.19 9.39
N VAL A 359 -37.27 -55.54 8.97
CA VAL A 359 -36.54 -54.87 7.89
C VAL A 359 -37.34 -54.88 6.58
N HIS A 360 -37.99 -55.99 6.22
CA HIS A 360 -38.80 -56.07 5.00
C HIS A 360 -39.93 -55.02 4.98
N LYS A 361 -40.64 -54.86 6.11
CA LYS A 361 -41.73 -53.87 6.25
C LYS A 361 -41.23 -52.42 6.21
N LEU A 362 -40.06 -52.16 6.78
CA LEU A 362 -39.41 -50.84 6.72
C LEU A 362 -38.94 -50.52 5.29
N LEU A 363 -38.42 -51.51 4.57
CA LEU A 363 -38.05 -51.37 3.16
C LEU A 363 -39.27 -51.18 2.26
N GLU A 364 -40.40 -51.84 2.49
CA GLU A 364 -41.66 -51.59 1.77
C GLU A 364 -42.17 -50.16 1.98
N ALA A 365 -42.20 -49.69 3.23
CA ALA A 365 -42.67 -48.35 3.60
C ALA A 365 -41.80 -47.20 3.04
N SER A 366 -40.55 -47.47 2.66
CA SER A 366 -39.58 -46.47 2.19
C SER A 366 -39.69 -46.17 0.68
N SER A 367 -40.91 -46.07 0.12
CA SER A 367 -41.15 -45.99 -1.34
C SER A 367 -41.26 -44.56 -1.90
N GLU A 368 -40.86 -43.52 -1.17
CA GLU A 368 -40.82 -42.15 -1.68
C GLU A 368 -39.63 -41.93 -2.64
N GLN A 369 -39.95 -41.68 -3.92
CA GLN A 369 -38.98 -41.54 -5.00
C GLN A 369 -38.04 -40.33 -4.77
N SER A 370 -36.74 -40.57 -4.58
CA SER A 370 -35.79 -39.49 -4.33
C SER A 370 -35.45 -38.69 -5.60
N ASP A 371 -36.03 -37.49 -5.70
CA ASP A 371 -36.09 -36.59 -6.87
C ASP A 371 -34.75 -35.92 -7.27
N ASN A 372 -33.63 -36.65 -7.15
CA ASN A 372 -32.27 -36.12 -7.33
C ASN A 372 -31.29 -37.10 -8.01
N GLY A 373 -31.81 -38.14 -8.69
CA GLY A 373 -31.01 -39.06 -9.52
C GLY A 373 -29.96 -39.90 -8.76
N ARG A 374 -30.06 -39.99 -7.43
CA ARG A 374 -29.17 -40.77 -6.55
C ARG A 374 -29.95 -41.94 -5.98
N ILE A 375 -29.51 -43.17 -6.25
CA ILE A 375 -30.12 -44.40 -5.75
C ILE A 375 -30.12 -44.39 -4.21
N SER A 376 -31.28 -44.61 -3.58
CA SER A 376 -31.39 -44.60 -2.12
C SER A 376 -30.74 -45.84 -1.48
N LEU A 377 -30.46 -45.77 -0.17
CA LEU A 377 -29.97 -46.93 0.58
C LEU A 377 -31.03 -48.03 0.69
N ALA A 378 -32.32 -47.66 0.78
CA ALA A 378 -33.42 -48.61 0.81
C ALA A 378 -33.53 -49.39 -0.51
N ASP A 379 -33.36 -48.72 -1.66
CA ASP A 379 -33.39 -49.38 -2.97
C ASP A 379 -32.22 -50.34 -3.16
N ARG A 380 -31.00 -49.94 -2.77
CA ARG A 380 -29.83 -50.84 -2.76
C ARG A 380 -30.00 -52.03 -1.82
N ALA A 381 -30.70 -51.86 -0.70
CA ALA A 381 -30.99 -52.96 0.22
C ALA A 381 -32.05 -53.91 -0.35
N ARG A 382 -33.08 -53.40 -1.05
CA ARG A 382 -34.02 -54.22 -1.83
C ARG A 382 -33.30 -55.01 -2.93
N GLU A 383 -32.42 -54.36 -3.67
CA GLU A 383 -31.59 -54.94 -4.74
C GLU A 383 -30.72 -56.09 -4.19
N ALA A 384 -29.92 -55.84 -3.16
CA ALA A 384 -29.08 -56.85 -2.52
C ALA A 384 -29.86 -58.02 -1.87
N ILE A 385 -31.06 -57.78 -1.34
CA ILE A 385 -31.95 -58.86 -0.86
C ILE A 385 -32.49 -59.67 -2.05
N SER A 386 -32.80 -59.02 -3.18
CA SER A 386 -33.29 -59.73 -4.37
C SER A 386 -32.22 -60.62 -5.03
N GLU A 387 -30.96 -60.18 -5.06
CA GLU A 387 -29.81 -60.99 -5.48
C GLU A 387 -29.67 -62.23 -4.56
N GLN A 388 -29.76 -62.05 -3.24
CA GLN A 388 -29.73 -63.16 -2.26
C GLN A 388 -30.88 -64.18 -2.44
N THR A 389 -31.99 -63.79 -3.08
CA THR A 389 -33.10 -64.70 -3.42
C THR A 389 -33.03 -65.27 -4.85
N GLN A 390 -31.92 -65.05 -5.57
CA GLN A 390 -31.66 -65.64 -6.90
C GLN A 390 -30.51 -66.64 -6.88
N ASP A 391 -29.58 -66.52 -5.93
CA ASP A 391 -28.46 -67.46 -5.70
C ASP A 391 -28.80 -68.58 -4.68
N ALA A 392 -30.08 -68.75 -4.29
CA ALA A 392 -30.57 -69.71 -3.30
C ALA A 392 -31.85 -70.45 -3.76
#